data_AF-A0A2D5VDV4-F1
#
_entry.id   AF-A0A2D5VDV4-F1
#
_cell.length_a   1.000
_cell.length_b   1.000
_cell.length_c   1.000
_cell.angle_alpha   90.00
_cell.angle_beta   90.00
_cell.angle_gamma   90.00
#
_symmetry.space_group_name_H-M   'P 1'
#
loop_
_entity.id
_entity.type
_entity.pdbx_description
1 polymer ?
#
loop_
_entity_poly.entity_id
_entity_poly.type
_entity_poly.pdbx_seq_one_letter_code
_entity_poly.pdbx_strand_id
1 'polypeptide(L)'
;MNQTRFMLITWEICKANHNPAEISRILGRHKTTIYRQLKRNQGKHGYRPAQAHQFATQSHRNYLQHRISFQSWRQIESLIRQGWSPEQVSLWLSKERKTKVSHQWVYQ
;
A
#
# COMPACT_ATOMS: atom_id res chain seq x y z
N MET A 1 -11.07 -6.40 -3.06
CA MET A 1 -11.02 -6.29 -4.54
C MET A 1 -9.65 -6.78 -4.97
N ASN A 2 -9.55 -7.99 -5.52
CA ASN A 2 -8.24 -8.59 -5.83
C ASN A 2 -7.59 -7.84 -7.00
N GLN A 3 -6.28 -7.57 -6.92
CA GLN A 3 -5.50 -6.81 -7.93
C GLN A 3 -5.72 -7.33 -9.36
N THR A 4 -5.99 -8.61 -9.51
CA THR A 4 -6.23 -9.31 -10.78
C THR A 4 -7.42 -8.75 -11.56
N ARG A 5 -8.54 -8.42 -10.88
CA ARG A 5 -9.73 -7.88 -11.55
C ARG A 5 -9.50 -6.44 -12.01
N PHE A 6 -8.67 -5.68 -11.29
CA PHE A 6 -8.27 -4.32 -11.65
C PHE A 6 -7.33 -4.28 -12.89
N MET A 7 -6.50 -5.30 -13.10
CA MET A 7 -5.62 -5.40 -14.27
C MET A 7 -6.32 -5.73 -15.57
N LEU A 8 -7.23 -6.70 -15.55
CA LEU A 8 -8.05 -7.05 -16.72
C LEU A 8 -8.78 -5.80 -17.25
N ILE A 9 -9.35 -5.04 -16.33
CA ILE A 9 -10.02 -3.77 -16.60
C ILE A 9 -9.13 -2.78 -17.35
N THR A 10 -7.87 -2.66 -16.96
CA THR A 10 -7.01 -1.62 -17.54
C THR A 10 -6.35 -2.05 -18.85
N TRP A 11 -6.25 -3.35 -19.08
CA TRP A 11 -5.86 -3.92 -20.36
C TRP A 11 -6.91 -3.64 -21.45
N GLU A 12 -8.22 -3.80 -21.13
CA GLU A 12 -9.31 -3.45 -22.05
C GLU A 12 -9.29 -1.97 -22.44
N ILE A 13 -8.96 -1.08 -21.50
CA ILE A 13 -8.89 0.38 -21.70
C ILE A 13 -7.86 0.77 -22.75
N CYS A 14 -6.65 0.19 -22.67
CA CYS A 14 -5.58 0.50 -23.60
C CYS A 14 -5.72 -0.16 -24.97
N LYS A 15 -6.43 -1.28 -25.03
CA LYS A 15 -6.69 -1.99 -26.29
C LYS A 15 -7.75 -1.27 -27.14
N ALA A 16 -8.72 -0.62 -26.50
CA ALA A 16 -9.92 -0.14 -27.19
C ALA A 16 -10.09 1.40 -27.23
N ASN A 17 -9.07 2.17 -26.80
CA ASN A 17 -9.07 3.64 -26.88
C ASN A 17 -10.27 4.33 -26.19
N HIS A 18 -10.90 3.64 -25.23
CA HIS A 18 -12.14 4.09 -24.60
C HIS A 18 -11.94 5.30 -23.67
N ASN A 19 -12.92 6.20 -23.69
CA ASN A 19 -12.95 7.37 -22.82
C ASN A 19 -13.16 6.95 -21.35
N PRO A 20 -12.45 7.53 -20.37
CA PRO A 20 -12.66 7.31 -18.93
C PRO A 20 -14.12 7.31 -18.44
N ALA A 21 -15.02 8.01 -19.14
CA ALA A 21 -16.45 8.02 -18.85
C ALA A 21 -17.17 6.68 -19.17
N GLU A 22 -16.84 6.04 -20.29
CA GLU A 22 -17.42 4.75 -20.68
C GLU A 22 -16.98 3.65 -19.70
N ILE A 23 -15.71 3.72 -19.31
CA ILE A 23 -15.09 2.82 -18.36
C ILE A 23 -15.74 2.97 -16.97
N SER A 24 -16.06 4.20 -16.58
CA SER A 24 -16.78 4.49 -15.33
C SER A 24 -18.12 3.75 -15.28
N ARG A 25 -18.85 3.73 -16.40
CA ARG A 25 -20.15 3.05 -16.55
C ARG A 25 -20.01 1.53 -16.53
N ILE A 26 -19.05 0.97 -17.26
CA ILE A 26 -18.80 -0.49 -17.32
C ILE A 26 -18.42 -1.04 -15.93
N LEU A 27 -17.63 -0.28 -15.17
CA LEU A 27 -17.09 -0.74 -13.89
C LEU A 27 -17.93 -0.37 -12.67
N GLY A 28 -18.90 0.54 -12.83
CA GLY A 28 -19.59 1.16 -11.69
C GLY A 28 -18.63 1.91 -10.76
N ARG A 29 -17.55 2.46 -11.29
CA ARG A 29 -16.52 3.19 -10.51
C ARG A 29 -16.41 4.61 -11.00
N HIS A 30 -16.20 5.55 -10.09
CA HIS A 30 -16.11 6.96 -10.45
C HIS A 30 -14.91 7.24 -11.38
N LYS A 31 -15.12 8.06 -12.40
CA LYS A 31 -14.10 8.47 -13.39
C LYS A 31 -12.79 8.96 -12.76
N THR A 32 -12.86 9.68 -11.63
CA THR A 32 -11.64 10.18 -10.96
C THR A 32 -10.83 9.06 -10.32
N THR A 33 -11.46 7.97 -9.87
CA THR A 33 -10.76 6.80 -9.33
C THR A 33 -9.98 6.11 -10.43
N ILE A 34 -10.59 5.95 -11.60
CA ILE A 34 -9.95 5.36 -12.79
C ILE A 34 -8.76 6.25 -13.22
N TYR A 35 -8.97 7.55 -13.38
CA TYR A 35 -7.92 8.50 -13.74
C TYR A 35 -6.75 8.49 -12.75
N ARG A 36 -7.05 8.56 -11.45
CA ARG A 36 -6.02 8.54 -10.39
C ARG A 36 -5.20 7.25 -10.43
N GLN A 37 -5.82 6.11 -10.73
CA GLN A 37 -5.03 4.89 -10.86
C GLN A 37 -4.17 4.89 -12.13
N LEU A 38 -4.72 5.28 -13.27
CA LEU A 38 -3.96 5.36 -14.51
C LEU A 38 -2.70 6.21 -14.29
N LYS A 39 -2.85 7.38 -13.67
CA LYS A 39 -1.73 8.27 -13.35
C LYS A 39 -0.70 7.63 -12.42
N ARG A 40 -1.13 6.88 -11.40
CA ARG A 40 -0.20 6.24 -10.43
C ARG A 40 0.57 5.06 -11.02
N ASN A 41 -0.04 4.31 -11.94
CA ASN A 41 0.52 3.08 -12.48
C ASN A 41 1.00 3.21 -13.93
N GLN A 42 1.09 4.43 -14.45
CA GLN A 42 1.60 4.72 -15.79
C GLN A 42 3.13 4.70 -15.80
N GLY A 43 3.71 4.09 -16.84
CA GLY A 43 5.15 4.15 -17.10
C GLY A 43 5.55 5.40 -17.89
N LYS A 44 6.86 5.61 -18.07
CA LYS A 44 7.42 6.76 -18.81
C LYS A 44 6.91 6.88 -20.25
N HIS A 45 6.52 5.77 -20.87
CA HIS A 45 6.05 5.71 -22.26
C HIS A 45 4.55 5.41 -22.37
N GLY A 46 3.77 5.81 -21.36
CA GLY A 46 2.33 5.57 -21.35
C GLY A 46 1.92 4.36 -20.51
N TYR A 47 0.65 3.98 -20.67
CA TYR A 47 0.08 2.90 -19.88
C TYR A 47 0.43 1.54 -20.50
N ARG A 48 1.10 0.68 -19.72
CA ARG A 48 1.42 -0.70 -20.09
C ARG A 48 0.88 -1.63 -19.00
N PRO A 49 -0.10 -2.51 -19.29
CA PRO A 49 -0.77 -3.32 -18.27
C PRO A 49 0.16 -4.15 -17.38
N ALA A 50 1.16 -4.81 -17.97
CA ALA A 50 2.15 -5.59 -17.21
C ALA A 50 3.03 -4.71 -16.29
N GLN A 51 3.40 -3.52 -16.75
CA GLN A 51 4.18 -2.57 -15.96
C GLN A 51 3.34 -1.96 -14.84
N ALA A 52 2.09 -1.59 -15.15
CA ALA A 52 1.13 -1.09 -14.18
C ALA A 52 0.83 -2.12 -13.08
N HIS A 53 0.84 -3.41 -13.42
CA HIS A 53 0.77 -4.49 -12.45
C HIS A 53 1.96 -4.48 -11.51
N GLN A 54 3.17 -4.49 -12.06
CA GLN A 54 4.38 -4.49 -11.27
C GLN A 54 4.42 -3.29 -10.32
N PHE A 55 4.05 -2.10 -10.78
CA PHE A 55 3.95 -0.91 -9.94
C PHE A 55 2.90 -1.03 -8.83
N ALA A 56 1.72 -1.58 -9.12
CA ALA A 56 0.69 -1.81 -8.12
C ALA A 56 1.14 -2.82 -7.05
N THR A 57 1.76 -3.92 -7.47
CA THR A 57 2.24 -4.98 -6.58
C THR A 57 3.43 -4.51 -5.76
N GLN A 58 4.37 -3.78 -6.36
CA GLN A 58 5.49 -3.19 -5.63
C GLN A 58 5.02 -2.14 -4.63
N SER A 59 4.09 -1.27 -5.02
CA SER A 59 3.49 -0.29 -4.10
C SER A 59 2.75 -0.96 -2.95
N HIS A 60 2.02 -2.04 -3.23
CA HIS A 60 1.36 -2.83 -2.19
C HIS A 60 2.38 -3.49 -1.25
N ARG A 61 3.44 -4.10 -1.79
CA ARG A 61 4.53 -4.65 -0.99
C ARG A 61 5.22 -3.58 -0.14
N ASN A 62 5.45 -2.39 -0.67
CA ASN A 62 6.04 -1.27 0.08
C ASN A 62 5.10 -0.73 1.15
N TYR A 63 3.80 -0.73 0.92
CA TYR A 63 2.82 -0.40 1.96
C TYR A 63 2.77 -1.46 3.06
N LEU A 64 2.94 -2.73 2.70
CA LEU A 64 3.03 -3.87 3.61
C LEU A 64 4.42 -4.01 4.25
N GLN A 65 5.46 -3.33 3.74
CA GLN A 65 6.73 -3.22 4.44
C GLN A 65 6.45 -2.45 5.73
N HIS A 66 6.39 -3.23 6.80
CA HIS A 66 6.06 -2.84 8.16
C HIS A 66 6.50 -1.40 8.47
N ARG A 67 5.56 -0.58 8.94
CA ARG A 67 5.84 0.76 9.50
C ARG A 67 6.93 0.73 10.59
N ILE A 68 7.20 -0.45 11.12
CA ILE A 68 8.20 -0.77 12.12
C ILE A 68 9.30 -1.60 11.44
N SER A 69 10.53 -1.11 11.48
CA SER A 69 11.66 -1.87 10.94
C SER A 69 11.84 -3.19 11.71
N PHE A 70 12.41 -4.21 11.05
CA PHE A 70 12.75 -5.47 11.71
C PHE A 70 13.65 -5.28 12.95
N GLN A 71 14.56 -4.29 12.91
CA GLN A 71 15.41 -3.95 14.06
C GLN A 71 14.59 -3.39 15.23
N SER A 72 13.60 -2.53 14.94
CA SER A 72 12.69 -2.00 15.94
C SER A 72 11.83 -3.10 16.56
N TRP A 73 11.38 -4.08 15.77
CA TRP A 73 10.65 -5.25 16.28
C TRP A 73 11.48 -6.11 17.23
N ARG A 74 12.75 -6.41 16.90
CA ARG A 74 13.63 -7.13 17.82
C ARG A 74 13.83 -6.42 19.16
N GLN A 75 13.84 -5.09 19.16
CA GLN A 75 13.93 -4.31 20.39
C GLN A 75 12.62 -4.35 21.20
N ILE A 76 11.47 -4.24 20.52
CA ILE A 76 10.15 -4.41 21.14
C ILE A 76 10.07 -5.76 21.85
N GLU A 77 10.44 -6.85 21.17
CA GLU A 77 10.45 -8.20 21.76
C GLU A 77 11.37 -8.30 22.98
N SER A 78 12.57 -7.71 22.91
CA SER A 78 13.51 -7.70 24.04
C SER A 78 12.96 -6.96 25.26
N LEU A 79 12.31 -5.81 25.05
CA LEU A 79 11.71 -5.02 26.13
C LEU A 79 10.50 -5.74 26.75
N ILE A 80 9.65 -6.38 25.94
CA ILE A 80 8.54 -7.20 26.44
C ILE A 80 9.07 -8.36 27.29
N ARG A 81 10.13 -9.05 26.87
CA ARG A 81 10.77 -10.12 27.66
C ARG A 81 11.36 -9.63 28.99
N GLN A 82 11.72 -8.36 29.07
CA GLN A 82 12.19 -7.69 30.29
C GLN A 82 11.03 -7.22 31.19
N GLY A 83 9.78 -7.49 30.81
CA GLY A 83 8.59 -7.16 31.61
C GLY A 83 8.03 -5.76 31.37
N TRP A 84 8.41 -5.08 30.29
CA TRP A 84 7.90 -3.75 29.98
C TRP A 84 6.47 -3.82 29.44
N SER A 85 5.61 -2.90 29.89
CA SER A 85 4.25 -2.78 29.33
C SER A 85 4.30 -2.22 27.91
N PRO A 86 3.34 -2.57 27.05
CA PRO A 86 3.24 -2.02 25.70
C PRO A 86 3.15 -0.48 25.64
N GLU A 87 2.57 0.18 26.65
CA GLU A 87 2.63 1.65 26.73
C GLU A 87 4.05 2.15 26.99
N GLN A 88 4.82 1.48 27.85
CA GLN A 88 6.22 1.82 28.12
C GLN A 88 7.09 1.63 26.89
N VAL A 89 6.88 0.55 26.13
CA VAL A 89 7.59 0.30 24.87
C VAL A 89 7.25 1.38 23.83
N SER A 90 5.97 1.76 23.71
CA SER A 90 5.52 2.85 22.82
C SER A 90 6.17 4.19 23.18
N LEU A 91 6.21 4.54 24.47
CA LEU A 91 6.86 5.75 24.97
C LEU A 91 8.37 5.74 24.71
N TRP A 92 9.03 4.60 24.95
CA TRP A 92 10.45 4.43 24.71
C TRP A 92 10.80 4.55 23.21
N LEU A 93 10.03 3.93 22.32
CA LEU A 93 10.21 4.05 20.86
C LEU A 93 10.02 5.48 20.36
N SER A 94 9.07 6.22 20.93
CA SER A 94 8.87 7.62 20.60
C SER A 94 10.06 8.48 21.04
N LYS A 95 10.67 8.17 22.19
CA LYS A 95 11.79 8.93 22.78
C LYS A 95 13.12 8.62 22.09
N GLU A 96 13.42 7.34 21.85
CA GLU A 96 14.72 6.88 21.37
C GLU A 96 14.81 6.87 19.83
N ARG A 97 13.73 6.45 19.15
CA ARG A 97 13.75 6.19 17.69
C ARG A 97 12.95 7.19 16.87
N LYS A 98 12.35 8.20 17.51
CA LYS A 98 11.38 9.16 16.90
C LYS A 98 10.27 8.44 16.10
N THR A 99 10.03 7.17 16.40
CA THR A 99 9.09 6.33 15.66
C THR A 99 7.83 6.21 16.51
N LYS A 100 6.70 6.66 15.96
CA LYS A 100 5.41 6.57 16.65
C LYS A 100 4.77 5.22 16.32
N VAL A 101 4.85 4.30 17.26
CA VAL A 101 4.13 3.02 17.24
C VAL A 101 3.03 3.11 18.28
N SER A 102 1.78 2.83 17.92
CA SER A 102 0.71 2.76 18.92
C SER A 102 0.86 1.48 19.75
N HIS A 103 0.62 1.57 21.06
CA HIS A 103 0.65 0.42 21.97
C HIS A 103 -0.26 -0.73 21.51
N GLN A 104 -1.38 -0.46 20.81
CA GLN A 104 -2.23 -1.51 20.23
C GLN A 104 -1.50 -2.35 19.17
N TRP A 105 -0.57 -1.75 18.43
CA TRP A 105 0.23 -2.47 17.42
C TRP A 105 1.35 -3.30 18.02
N VAL A 106 1.69 -3.08 19.29
CA VAL A 106 2.61 -3.94 20.04
C VAL A 106 1.90 -5.23 20.48
N TYR A 107 0.57 -5.23 20.58
CA TYR A 107 -0.26 -6.40 20.92
C TYR A 107 -0.67 -7.26 19.72
N GLN A 108 -0.60 -6.72 18.50
CA GLN A 108 -1.12 -7.34 17.27
C GLN A 108 -0.06 -8.18 16.56
#